data_AF-A0AAJ6TBE9-F1
#
_entry.id   AF-A0AAJ6TBE9-F1
#
_cell.length_a   1.000
_cell.length_b   1.000
_cell.length_c   1.000
_cell.angle_alpha   90.00
_cell.angle_beta   90.00
_cell.angle_gamma   90.00
#
_symmetry.space_group_name_H-M   'P 1'
#
loop_
_entity.id
_entity.type
_entity.pdbx_description
1 polymer ?
#
loop_
_entity_poly.entity_id
_entity_poly.type
_entity_poly.pdbx_seq_one_letter_code
_entity_poly.pdbx_strand_id
1 'polypeptide(L)'
;MISSATLGLSSHRLPPQPPRCSTPEPNPKSLSEPQGRKHKGSNQLNRWSRARSIRSGRKLDRLHQRTTQRLELNPQVQNPKESENGEASSLTGSDGYDDVEANFGKAIFMVSDGTGWTAEHSVNASLGQFEHCLVDRGCPVNTHLFSGIDDVERLMEIIKQAAKEGAMVVYTLADPSLAEHAKQVCKLWGIPATDILGPITEAIASHLGVLPSGLPRGAPGRNFPLSEDYFRRIEAIEFTIKQDDGALPQNLHKADIVLAGVSRTGKTPLSIYLAQKGYKVANVPIVNGVKLPKSLFEVDPEKVFGLTINPVVLQTIRRARAKSLGFSEEVRSNYSEMDHVREELEFARRTFAQNPVWPVIEVTGKAIEETAAVILRLYHDRKHKCSMPRISKLY
;
A
#
# COMPACT_ATOMS: atom_id res chain seq x y z
N MET A 1 -45.70 -36.98 -58.17
CA MET A 1 -45.98 -36.07 -59.29
C MET A 1 -45.99 -34.66 -58.74
N ILE A 2 -45.32 -33.73 -59.42
CA ILE A 2 -45.30 -32.25 -59.24
C ILE A 2 -44.50 -31.78 -58.01
N SER A 3 -43.59 -30.79 -58.06
CA SER A 3 -42.81 -30.17 -59.12
C SER A 3 -41.70 -29.35 -58.44
N SER A 4 -40.54 -29.33 -59.08
CA SER A 4 -39.48 -28.34 -58.93
C SER A 4 -39.98 -26.92 -59.27
N ALA A 5 -39.43 -25.87 -58.64
CA ALA A 5 -38.79 -24.73 -59.35
C ALA A 5 -38.50 -23.50 -58.45
N THR A 6 -37.20 -23.23 -58.25
CA THR A 6 -36.46 -22.06 -58.78
C THR A 6 -36.86 -20.60 -58.44
N LEU A 7 -35.96 -19.95 -57.68
CA LEU A 7 -35.37 -18.58 -57.75
C LEU A 7 -36.24 -17.33 -57.99
N GLY A 8 -36.05 -16.36 -57.09
CA GLY A 8 -36.27 -14.93 -57.35
C GLY A 8 -35.53 -14.07 -56.32
N LEU A 9 -34.33 -13.60 -56.66
CA LEU A 9 -33.58 -12.57 -55.93
C LEU A 9 -34.25 -11.20 -56.14
N SER A 10 -34.64 -10.52 -55.07
CA SER A 10 -34.90 -9.07 -55.09
C SER A 10 -34.14 -8.39 -53.96
N SER A 11 -33.32 -7.43 -54.34
CA SER A 11 -32.43 -6.61 -53.51
C SER A 11 -33.22 -5.65 -52.60
N HIS A 12 -33.16 -5.87 -51.28
CA HIS A 12 -33.60 -4.88 -50.31
C HIS A 12 -32.46 -3.95 -49.92
N ARG A 13 -32.58 -2.68 -50.33
CA ARG A 13 -31.74 -1.56 -49.87
C ARG A 13 -32.07 -1.22 -48.41
N LEU A 14 -31.03 -1.12 -47.59
CA LEU A 14 -31.08 -0.60 -46.23
C LEU A 14 -31.37 0.92 -46.21
N PRO A 15 -32.07 1.44 -45.18
CA PRO A 15 -32.40 2.85 -45.05
C PRO A 15 -31.18 3.71 -44.60
N PRO A 16 -31.16 5.02 -44.93
CA PRO A 16 -30.01 5.90 -44.70
C PRO A 16 -29.86 6.35 -43.25
N GLN A 17 -28.60 6.47 -42.79
CA GLN A 17 -28.22 6.98 -41.47
C GLN A 17 -28.41 8.50 -41.35
N PRO A 18 -28.70 9.03 -40.14
CA PRO A 18 -28.86 10.47 -39.89
C PRO A 18 -27.52 11.23 -39.87
N PRO A 19 -27.53 12.55 -40.17
CA PRO A 19 -26.32 13.33 -40.44
C PRO A 19 -25.50 13.65 -39.18
N ARG A 20 -24.17 13.64 -39.36
CA ARG A 20 -23.18 14.03 -38.35
C ARG A 20 -23.16 15.55 -38.16
N CYS A 21 -23.23 15.98 -36.90
CA CYS A 21 -23.12 17.37 -36.48
C CYS A 21 -21.65 17.82 -36.54
N SER A 22 -21.36 18.82 -37.37
CA SER A 22 -20.05 19.46 -37.51
C SER A 22 -19.88 20.58 -36.49
N THR A 23 -18.83 20.51 -35.67
CA THR A 23 -18.35 21.62 -34.83
C THR A 23 -17.36 22.47 -35.62
N PRO A 24 -17.45 23.81 -35.58
CA PRO A 24 -16.48 24.66 -36.27
C PRO A 24 -15.18 24.81 -35.46
N GLU A 25 -14.04 24.67 -36.14
CA GLU A 25 -12.70 25.00 -35.65
C GLU A 25 -12.54 26.52 -35.41
N PRO A 26 -11.81 26.97 -34.37
CA PRO A 26 -11.47 28.38 -34.21
C PRO A 26 -10.17 28.75 -34.94
N ASN A 27 -10.22 29.87 -35.65
CA ASN A 27 -9.12 30.47 -36.42
C ASN A 27 -8.02 31.06 -35.49
N PRO A 28 -6.72 31.05 -35.88
CA PRO A 28 -5.61 31.42 -34.99
C PRO A 28 -5.14 32.86 -35.23
N LYS A 29 -5.40 33.81 -34.32
CA LYS A 29 -4.66 35.10 -34.26
C LYS A 29 -4.55 35.67 -32.84
N SER A 30 -3.35 36.22 -32.59
CA SER A 30 -2.91 37.13 -31.52
C SER A 30 -2.52 36.54 -30.15
N LEU A 31 -1.22 36.23 -30.05
CA LEU A 31 -0.44 36.22 -28.81
C LEU A 31 -0.24 37.66 -28.33
N SER A 32 -0.71 37.97 -27.12
CA SER A 32 -0.20 39.09 -26.31
C SER A 32 0.02 38.59 -24.88
N GLU A 33 1.26 38.69 -24.41
CA GLU A 33 1.65 38.33 -23.04
C GLU A 33 1.00 39.29 -22.02
N PRO A 34 0.46 38.82 -20.88
CA PRO A 34 0.19 39.68 -19.75
C PRO A 34 1.36 39.63 -18.75
N GLN A 35 1.92 40.82 -18.53
CA GLN A 35 2.90 41.17 -17.52
C GLN A 35 2.52 40.67 -16.11
N GLY A 36 3.52 40.15 -15.40
CA GLY A 36 3.36 39.55 -14.07
C GLY A 36 2.84 40.51 -13.00
N ARG A 37 1.62 40.26 -12.50
CA ARG A 37 1.16 40.77 -11.20
C ARG A 37 1.69 39.87 -10.08
N LYS A 38 2.61 40.40 -9.26
CA LYS A 38 3.00 39.81 -7.98
C LYS A 38 1.81 39.83 -7.02
N HIS A 39 1.07 38.73 -6.92
CA HIS A 39 0.12 38.52 -5.84
C HIS A 39 0.88 38.39 -4.51
N LYS A 40 0.73 39.37 -3.62
CA LYS A 40 1.08 39.21 -2.19
C LYS A 40 0.17 38.13 -1.60
N GLY A 41 0.69 36.91 -1.45
CA GLY A 41 -0.02 35.81 -0.80
C GLY A 41 -0.40 36.17 0.64
N SER A 42 -1.63 35.84 1.03
CA SER A 42 -2.12 35.99 2.40
C SER A 42 -1.17 35.37 3.43
N ASN A 43 -0.84 36.09 4.50
CA ASN A 43 0.01 35.62 5.60
C ASN A 43 -0.47 34.30 6.22
N GLN A 44 -1.75 33.95 6.08
CA GLN A 44 -2.29 32.67 6.55
C GLN A 44 -1.87 31.48 5.66
N LEU A 45 -1.79 31.66 4.35
CA LEU A 45 -1.32 30.63 3.41
C LEU A 45 0.18 30.32 3.62
N ASN A 46 0.95 31.33 4.02
CA ASN A 46 2.37 31.19 4.38
C ASN A 46 2.59 30.42 5.71
N ARG A 47 1.63 30.46 6.63
CA ARG A 47 1.69 29.67 7.87
C ARG A 47 1.42 28.19 7.60
N TRP A 48 0.49 27.90 6.70
CA TRP A 48 0.20 26.54 6.26
C TRP A 48 1.32 25.97 5.38
N SER A 49 2.01 26.80 4.57
CA SER A 49 3.18 26.36 3.81
C SER A 49 4.36 26.00 4.70
N ARG A 50 4.62 26.75 5.78
CA ARG A 50 5.63 26.39 6.80
C ARG A 50 5.29 25.08 7.51
N ALA A 51 4.02 24.86 7.86
CA ALA A 51 3.55 23.58 8.40
C ALA A 51 3.65 22.41 7.39
N ARG A 52 3.57 22.69 6.07
CA ARG A 52 3.79 21.73 4.98
C ARG A 52 5.26 21.35 4.81
N SER A 53 6.20 22.29 4.86
CA SER A 53 7.65 22.00 4.77
C SER A 53 8.14 21.07 5.90
N ILE A 54 7.56 21.20 7.10
CA ILE A 54 7.85 20.33 8.25
C ILE A 54 7.26 18.92 8.05
N ARG A 55 6.19 18.78 7.23
CA ARG A 55 5.53 17.51 6.96
C ARG A 55 6.19 16.71 5.83
N SER A 56 6.68 17.37 4.77
CA SER A 56 7.18 16.72 3.55
C SER A 56 8.68 16.40 3.54
N GLY A 57 9.48 16.92 4.48
CA GLY A 57 10.92 16.58 4.57
C GLY A 57 11.77 17.00 3.35
N ARG A 58 11.25 17.85 2.45
CA ARG A 58 12.03 18.37 1.31
C ARG A 58 12.98 19.47 1.78
N LYS A 59 14.27 19.32 1.45
CA LYS A 59 15.28 20.38 1.54
C LYS A 59 14.86 21.55 0.63
N LEU A 60 14.92 22.76 1.17
CA LEU A 60 14.90 23.99 0.37
C LEU A 60 16.31 24.20 -0.18
N ASP A 61 16.50 23.93 -1.47
CA ASP A 61 17.75 24.31 -2.15
C ASP A 61 17.87 25.84 -2.17
N ARG A 62 18.91 26.35 -1.51
CA ARG A 62 19.30 27.75 -1.60
C ARG A 62 20.02 27.97 -2.93
N LEU A 63 19.39 28.72 -3.83
CA LEU A 63 20.07 29.36 -4.96
C LEU A 63 21.27 30.16 -4.43
N HIS A 64 22.49 29.71 -4.73
CA HIS A 64 23.69 30.53 -4.61
C HIS A 64 23.98 31.18 -5.96
N GLN A 65 24.04 32.50 -5.93
CA GLN A 65 24.52 33.37 -7.00
C GLN A 65 25.96 32.98 -7.33
N ARG A 66 26.22 32.70 -8.61
CA ARG A 66 27.57 32.52 -9.15
C ARG A 66 28.22 33.89 -9.32
N THR A 67 29.31 34.13 -8.61
CA THR A 67 30.31 35.14 -8.98
C THR A 67 31.49 34.41 -9.61
N THR A 68 31.83 34.82 -10.82
CA THR A 68 32.96 34.42 -11.66
C THR A 68 34.32 34.52 -10.96
N GLN A 69 35.17 33.51 -11.13
CA GLN A 69 36.58 33.70 -11.48
C GLN A 69 37.21 32.43 -12.09
N ARG A 70 37.98 32.65 -13.16
CA ARG A 70 38.73 31.72 -14.01
C ARG A 70 39.84 30.98 -13.25
N LEU A 71 40.21 29.78 -13.71
CA LEU A 71 41.55 29.44 -14.26
C LEU A 71 41.66 27.93 -14.66
N GLU A 72 41.78 27.72 -15.97
CA GLU A 72 42.69 26.84 -16.75
C GLU A 72 42.92 25.33 -16.45
N LEU A 73 42.47 24.49 -17.42
CA LEU A 73 43.15 23.44 -18.25
C LEU A 73 44.53 22.89 -17.76
N ASN A 74 44.97 21.62 -17.89
CA ASN A 74 44.62 20.44 -18.71
C ASN A 74 45.33 19.14 -18.12
N PRO A 75 45.14 17.92 -18.68
CA PRO A 75 45.25 16.60 -18.00
C PRO A 75 46.43 15.71 -18.45
N GLN A 76 46.70 14.59 -17.73
CA GLN A 76 47.35 13.37 -18.27
C GLN A 76 46.98 12.04 -17.56
N VAL A 77 46.11 11.26 -18.22
CA VAL A 77 46.23 9.88 -18.76
C VAL A 77 47.30 8.85 -18.25
N GLN A 78 46.80 7.60 -18.04
CA GLN A 78 47.34 6.24 -18.34
C GLN A 78 47.84 5.24 -17.26
N ASN A 79 47.35 3.99 -17.42
CA ASN A 79 47.62 2.70 -16.76
C ASN A 79 49.07 2.18 -16.89
N PRO A 80 49.40 1.07 -16.19
CA PRO A 80 49.89 -0.12 -16.93
C PRO A 80 49.39 -1.50 -16.44
N LYS A 81 49.72 -2.52 -17.26
CA LYS A 81 49.32 -3.95 -17.30
C LYS A 81 50.25 -4.92 -16.54
N GLU A 82 49.71 -6.12 -16.27
CA GLU A 82 50.24 -7.52 -16.36
C GLU A 82 51.63 -7.91 -15.81
N SER A 83 51.71 -9.03 -15.07
CA SER A 83 52.52 -10.23 -15.43
C SER A 83 52.38 -11.38 -14.40
N GLU A 84 52.50 -12.60 -14.92
CA GLU A 84 52.37 -13.94 -14.30
C GLU A 84 53.59 -14.37 -13.45
N ASN A 85 53.39 -15.35 -12.54
CA ASN A 85 54.18 -16.60 -12.42
C ASN A 85 53.71 -17.43 -11.20
N GLY A 86 53.67 -18.76 -11.37
CA GLY A 86 53.07 -19.70 -10.42
C GLY A 86 54.03 -20.35 -9.42
N GLU A 87 53.47 -21.22 -8.56
CA GLU A 87 54.06 -22.50 -8.11
C GLU A 87 53.10 -23.21 -7.13
N ALA A 88 53.03 -24.53 -7.26
CA ALA A 88 52.25 -25.42 -6.41
C ALA A 88 53.03 -25.79 -5.15
N SER A 89 52.38 -25.77 -3.99
CA SER A 89 52.84 -26.55 -2.83
C SER A 89 51.64 -27.08 -2.03
N SER A 90 51.65 -28.39 -1.87
CA SER A 90 50.78 -29.19 -1.03
C SER A 90 51.08 -28.94 0.45
N LEU A 91 50.08 -28.50 1.21
CA LEU A 91 50.10 -28.58 2.67
C LEU A 91 48.75 -29.09 3.17
N THR A 92 48.82 -30.30 3.73
CA THR A 92 47.81 -30.92 4.58
C THR A 92 47.61 -30.06 5.82
N GLY A 93 46.47 -29.38 5.92
CA GLY A 93 46.01 -28.67 7.10
C GLY A 93 44.72 -29.31 7.61
N SER A 94 44.83 -30.03 8.72
CA SER A 94 43.69 -30.48 9.52
C SER A 94 43.10 -29.28 10.23
N ASP A 95 42.08 -28.65 9.63
CA ASP A 95 41.29 -27.65 10.33
C ASP A 95 40.00 -28.33 10.81
N GLY A 96 39.99 -28.62 12.12
CA GLY A 96 38.80 -28.99 12.85
C GLY A 96 37.77 -27.89 12.67
N TYR A 97 36.70 -28.21 11.94
CA TYR A 97 35.48 -27.44 11.99
C TYR A 97 34.82 -27.77 13.32
N ASP A 98 34.90 -26.82 14.25
CA ASP A 98 33.93 -26.70 15.33
C ASP A 98 32.54 -26.66 14.68
N ASP A 99 31.79 -27.74 14.82
CA ASP A 99 30.35 -27.82 14.58
C ASP A 99 29.66 -26.88 15.57
N VAL A 100 29.69 -25.59 15.26
CA VAL A 100 28.65 -24.67 15.70
C VAL A 100 27.46 -25.01 14.84
N GLU A 101 26.55 -25.84 15.34
CA GLU A 101 25.20 -25.98 14.80
C GLU A 101 24.60 -24.56 14.72
N ALA A 102 24.80 -23.90 13.58
CA ALA A 102 24.11 -22.69 13.24
C ALA A 102 22.64 -23.09 13.27
N ASN A 103 21.90 -22.56 14.24
CA ASN A 103 20.50 -22.86 14.47
C ASN A 103 19.71 -22.28 13.28
N PHE A 104 19.74 -22.98 12.15
CA PHE A 104 19.04 -22.61 10.92
C PHE A 104 17.55 -22.67 11.24
N GLY A 105 16.93 -21.50 11.36
CA GLY A 105 15.52 -21.40 11.71
C GLY A 105 14.63 -22.25 10.81
N LYS A 106 13.55 -22.79 11.39
CA LYS A 106 12.62 -23.67 10.69
C LYS A 106 12.06 -22.96 9.45
N ALA A 107 12.11 -23.64 8.31
CA ALA A 107 11.66 -23.07 7.06
C ALA A 107 10.18 -23.33 6.78
N ILE A 108 9.51 -22.35 6.18
CA ILE A 108 8.13 -22.41 5.66
C ILE A 108 8.16 -22.02 4.20
N PHE A 109 7.83 -22.95 3.32
CA PHE A 109 7.73 -22.73 1.88
C PHE A 109 6.28 -22.39 1.54
N MET A 110 6.08 -21.26 0.88
CA MET A 110 4.78 -20.74 0.47
C MET A 110 4.68 -20.83 -1.05
N VAL A 111 3.81 -21.71 -1.57
CA VAL A 111 3.76 -22.06 -2.99
C VAL A 111 2.42 -21.63 -3.59
N SER A 112 2.44 -20.93 -4.71
CA SER A 112 1.22 -20.43 -5.36
C SER A 112 1.33 -20.46 -6.88
N ASP A 113 0.24 -20.85 -7.53
CA ASP A 113 0.06 -20.73 -8.99
C ASP A 113 -0.21 -19.27 -9.44
N GLY A 114 -0.69 -18.43 -8.52
CA GLY A 114 -0.73 -16.97 -8.65
C GLY A 114 0.46 -16.25 -8.00
N THR A 115 0.18 -15.19 -7.25
CA THR A 115 1.19 -14.31 -6.66
C THR A 115 1.74 -14.81 -5.32
N GLY A 116 1.01 -15.67 -4.59
CA GLY A 116 1.38 -16.14 -3.26
C GLY A 116 1.08 -15.19 -2.09
N TRP A 117 0.62 -13.95 -2.35
CA TRP A 117 0.27 -12.98 -1.29
C TRP A 117 -0.79 -13.50 -0.31
N THR A 118 -1.74 -14.33 -0.75
CA THR A 118 -2.74 -14.93 0.15
C THR A 118 -2.11 -15.91 1.14
N ALA A 119 -1.16 -16.73 0.65
CA ALA A 119 -0.43 -17.67 1.48
C ALA A 119 0.43 -16.91 2.49
N GLU A 120 1.20 -15.93 2.02
CA GLU A 120 2.04 -15.09 2.88
C GLU A 120 1.24 -14.37 3.96
N HIS A 121 0.10 -13.76 3.61
CA HIS A 121 -0.73 -13.07 4.58
C HIS A 121 -1.28 -14.03 5.65
N SER A 122 -1.68 -15.24 5.25
CA SER A 122 -2.21 -16.25 6.17
C SER A 122 -1.11 -16.82 7.09
N VAL A 123 0.10 -17.03 6.55
CA VAL A 123 1.27 -17.46 7.33
C VAL A 123 1.67 -16.38 8.32
N ASN A 124 1.78 -15.12 7.90
CA ASN A 124 2.10 -14.00 8.80
C ASN A 124 1.07 -13.85 9.92
N ALA A 125 -0.24 -13.96 9.60
CA ALA A 125 -1.29 -13.95 10.63
C ALA A 125 -1.16 -15.11 11.62
N SER A 126 -0.78 -16.30 11.14
CA SER A 126 -0.58 -17.49 11.98
C SER A 126 0.67 -17.37 12.85
N LEU A 127 1.76 -16.79 12.33
CA LEU A 127 3.00 -16.54 13.08
C LEU A 127 2.79 -15.59 14.27
N GLY A 128 1.80 -14.70 14.20
CA GLY A 128 1.38 -13.86 15.32
C GLY A 128 0.96 -14.65 16.58
N GLN A 129 0.56 -15.91 16.44
CA GLN A 129 0.25 -16.79 17.58
C GLN A 129 1.49 -17.26 18.34
N PHE A 130 2.69 -17.04 17.80
CA PHE A 130 3.97 -17.50 18.33
C PHE A 130 4.91 -16.34 18.70
N GLU A 131 4.38 -15.11 18.83
CA GLU A 131 5.18 -13.89 19.10
C GLU A 131 6.16 -14.05 20.27
N HIS A 132 5.71 -14.65 21.39
CA HIS A 132 6.58 -14.87 22.55
C HIS A 132 7.82 -15.68 22.21
N CYS A 133 7.69 -16.72 21.39
CA CYS A 133 8.80 -17.59 21.02
C CYS A 133 9.69 -16.98 19.92
N LEU A 134 9.11 -16.15 19.05
CA LEU A 134 9.83 -15.45 17.99
C LEU A 134 10.68 -14.30 18.53
N VAL A 135 10.17 -13.53 19.49
CA VAL A 135 10.88 -12.37 20.09
C VAL A 135 12.13 -12.82 20.83
N ASP A 136 12.03 -13.90 21.61
CA ASP A 136 13.16 -14.47 22.35
C ASP A 136 14.12 -15.26 21.44
N ARG A 137 13.84 -15.32 20.13
CA ARG A 137 14.52 -16.16 19.14
C ARG A 137 14.60 -17.64 19.53
N GLY A 138 13.65 -18.12 20.35
CA GLY A 138 13.54 -19.52 20.76
C GLY A 138 13.09 -20.44 19.63
N CYS A 139 12.38 -19.90 18.63
CA CYS A 139 11.98 -20.62 17.42
C CYS A 139 12.13 -19.72 16.18
N PRO A 140 13.35 -19.50 15.67
CA PRO A 140 13.53 -18.72 14.44
C PRO A 140 12.81 -19.40 13.27
N VAL A 141 12.11 -18.61 12.46
CA VAL A 141 11.37 -19.06 11.28
C VAL A 141 11.83 -18.30 10.04
N ASN A 142 12.05 -19.02 8.95
CA ASN A 142 12.37 -18.47 7.64
C ASN A 142 11.24 -18.76 6.66
N THR A 143 10.76 -17.75 5.94
CA THR A 143 9.66 -17.91 4.97
C THR A 143 10.20 -17.75 3.54
N HIS A 144 9.83 -18.66 2.63
CA HIS A 144 10.25 -18.65 1.23
C HIS A 144 9.02 -18.65 0.32
N LEU A 145 8.88 -17.63 -0.53
CA LEU A 145 7.72 -17.47 -1.42
C LEU A 145 8.06 -17.92 -2.85
N PHE A 146 7.26 -18.84 -3.38
CA PHE A 146 7.32 -19.35 -4.74
C PHE A 146 6.02 -19.00 -5.48
N SER A 147 6.09 -18.04 -6.39
CA SER A 147 4.95 -17.53 -7.16
C SER A 147 4.97 -18.04 -8.60
N GLY A 148 3.80 -18.13 -9.22
CA GLY A 148 3.63 -18.55 -10.61
C GLY A 148 4.05 -20.01 -10.83
N ILE A 149 3.64 -20.89 -9.90
CA ILE A 149 3.89 -22.33 -10.00
C ILE A 149 2.65 -23.00 -10.58
N ASP A 150 2.62 -23.12 -11.90
CA ASP A 150 1.50 -23.66 -12.69
C ASP A 150 1.82 -24.99 -13.38
N ASP A 151 2.99 -25.56 -13.14
CA ASP A 151 3.45 -26.83 -13.70
C ASP A 151 3.91 -27.83 -12.61
N VAL A 152 3.77 -29.12 -12.92
CA VAL A 152 4.08 -30.21 -11.99
C VAL A 152 5.59 -30.35 -11.76
N GLU A 153 6.42 -30.11 -12.77
CA GLU A 153 7.87 -30.32 -12.69
C GLU A 153 8.51 -29.36 -11.69
N ARG A 154 8.16 -28.08 -11.78
CA ARG A 154 8.62 -27.03 -10.88
C ARG A 154 8.06 -27.20 -9.47
N LEU A 155 6.80 -27.60 -9.33
CA LEU A 155 6.23 -27.97 -8.03
C LEU A 155 7.06 -29.09 -7.38
N MET A 156 7.42 -30.11 -8.16
CA MET A 156 8.24 -31.22 -7.67
C MET A 156 9.64 -30.76 -7.24
N GLU A 157 10.28 -29.86 -7.98
CA GLU A 157 11.57 -29.28 -7.58
C GLU A 157 11.49 -28.54 -6.25
N ILE A 158 10.43 -27.74 -6.06
CA ILE A 158 10.21 -26.99 -4.82
C ILE A 158 9.97 -27.94 -3.65
N ILE A 159 9.14 -28.98 -3.83
CA ILE A 159 8.86 -29.96 -2.78
C ILE A 159 10.13 -30.77 -2.43
N LYS A 160 10.93 -31.15 -3.44
CA LYS A 160 12.23 -31.79 -3.23
C LYS A 160 13.17 -30.90 -2.41
N GLN A 161 13.17 -29.60 -2.68
CA GLN A 161 13.99 -28.65 -1.93
C GLN A 161 13.48 -28.48 -0.50
N ALA A 162 12.16 -28.36 -0.31
CA ALA A 162 11.54 -28.33 1.03
C ALA A 162 11.92 -29.55 1.86
N ALA A 163 11.97 -30.75 1.26
CA ALA A 163 12.39 -31.95 1.95
C ALA A 163 13.84 -31.88 2.43
N LYS A 164 14.75 -31.40 1.58
CA LYS A 164 16.18 -31.25 1.92
C LYS A 164 16.38 -30.24 3.06
N GLU A 165 15.56 -29.20 3.10
CA GLU A 165 15.63 -28.14 4.12
C GLU A 165 14.77 -28.45 5.37
N GLY A 166 14.03 -29.56 5.39
CA GLY A 166 13.10 -29.85 6.48
C GLY A 166 11.98 -28.81 6.61
N ALA A 167 11.61 -28.15 5.51
CA ALA A 167 10.63 -27.08 5.48
C ALA A 167 9.21 -27.63 5.43
N MET A 168 8.25 -26.97 6.10
CA MET A 168 6.83 -27.21 5.86
C MET A 168 6.37 -26.49 4.59
N VAL A 169 5.35 -27.03 3.91
CA VAL A 169 4.83 -26.47 2.65
C VAL A 169 3.40 -25.96 2.84
N VAL A 170 3.21 -24.67 2.65
CA VAL A 170 1.92 -24.00 2.64
C VAL A 170 1.61 -23.62 1.21
N TYR A 171 0.43 -23.96 0.67
CA TYR A 171 0.15 -23.70 -0.73
C TYR A 171 -1.25 -23.18 -1.02
N THR A 172 -1.36 -22.51 -2.16
CA THR A 172 -2.63 -22.08 -2.76
C THR A 172 -2.60 -22.40 -4.26
N LEU A 173 -3.21 -23.52 -4.64
CA LEU A 173 -3.23 -24.04 -6.01
C LEU A 173 -4.69 -24.19 -6.45
N ALA A 174 -5.08 -23.51 -7.51
CA ALA A 174 -6.44 -23.51 -8.03
C ALA A 174 -6.75 -24.77 -8.85
N ASP A 175 -5.75 -25.33 -9.54
CA ASP A 175 -5.89 -26.60 -10.26
C ASP A 175 -5.97 -27.77 -9.25
N PRO A 176 -7.10 -28.51 -9.19
CA PRO A 176 -7.25 -29.64 -8.28
C PRO A 176 -6.21 -30.74 -8.50
N SER A 177 -5.78 -30.93 -9.75
CA SER A 177 -4.78 -31.95 -10.07
C SER A 177 -3.43 -31.57 -9.46
N LEU A 178 -3.01 -30.32 -9.60
CA LEU A 178 -1.76 -29.81 -9.04
C LEU A 178 -1.78 -29.82 -7.49
N ALA A 179 -2.92 -29.44 -6.89
CA ALA A 179 -3.11 -29.51 -5.44
C ALA A 179 -3.03 -30.94 -4.88
N GLU A 180 -3.64 -31.90 -5.58
CA GLU A 180 -3.58 -33.32 -5.18
C GLU A 180 -2.16 -33.88 -5.34
N HIS A 181 -1.46 -33.53 -6.42
CA HIS A 181 -0.04 -33.90 -6.59
C HIS A 181 0.82 -33.33 -5.46
N ALA A 182 0.66 -32.05 -5.09
CA ALA A 182 1.38 -31.44 -3.98
C ALA A 182 1.18 -32.23 -2.68
N LYS A 183 -0.08 -32.55 -2.36
CA LYS A 183 -0.46 -33.31 -1.17
C LYS A 183 0.13 -34.72 -1.14
N GLN A 184 0.04 -35.45 -2.25
CA GLN A 184 0.55 -36.82 -2.35
C GLN A 184 2.08 -36.87 -2.22
N VAL A 185 2.78 -35.96 -2.90
CA VAL A 185 4.24 -35.92 -2.88
C VAL A 185 4.75 -35.49 -1.51
N CYS A 186 4.16 -34.46 -0.90
CA CYS A 186 4.51 -34.06 0.46
C CYS A 186 4.29 -35.20 1.46
N LYS A 187 3.17 -35.94 1.34
CA LYS A 187 2.89 -37.11 2.18
C LYS A 187 3.93 -38.23 1.99
N LEU A 188 4.32 -38.51 0.74
CA LEU A 188 5.33 -39.52 0.42
C LEU A 188 6.70 -39.17 1.01
N TRP A 189 7.05 -37.89 1.04
CA TRP A 189 8.33 -37.39 1.53
C TRP A 189 8.30 -37.02 3.02
N GLY A 190 7.18 -37.24 3.71
CA GLY A 190 7.04 -36.93 5.14
C GLY A 190 7.04 -35.43 5.46
N ILE A 191 6.72 -34.58 4.48
CA ILE A 191 6.73 -33.13 4.62
C ILE A 191 5.35 -32.64 5.12
N PRO A 192 5.28 -31.86 6.21
CA PRO A 192 4.03 -31.22 6.61
C PRO A 192 3.56 -30.26 5.53
N ALA A 193 2.34 -30.47 5.03
CA ALA A 193 1.78 -29.64 3.97
C ALA A 193 0.34 -29.19 4.27
N THR A 194 -0.03 -27.98 3.83
CA THR A 194 -1.37 -27.42 4.05
C THR A 194 -1.85 -26.59 2.86
N ASP A 195 -3.01 -26.96 2.33
CA ASP A 195 -3.78 -26.13 1.40
C ASP A 195 -4.60 -25.10 2.19
N ILE A 196 -4.32 -23.81 1.99
CA ILE A 196 -5.05 -22.74 2.69
C ILE A 196 -6.45 -22.53 2.08
N LEU A 197 -6.56 -22.58 0.76
CA LEU A 197 -7.76 -22.12 0.05
C LEU A 197 -8.69 -23.24 -0.36
N GLY A 198 -8.22 -24.48 -0.49
CA GLY A 198 -9.04 -25.65 -0.82
C GLY A 198 -10.31 -25.75 0.03
N PRO A 199 -10.21 -25.83 1.37
CA PRO A 199 -11.38 -25.94 2.25
C PRO A 199 -12.36 -24.77 2.13
N ILE A 200 -11.85 -23.54 1.96
CA ILE A 200 -12.69 -22.33 1.82
C ILE A 200 -13.40 -22.34 0.46
N THR A 201 -12.70 -22.75 -0.59
CA THR A 201 -13.21 -22.81 -1.96
C THR A 201 -14.32 -23.86 -2.08
N GLU A 202 -14.14 -25.03 -1.47
CA GLU A 202 -15.16 -26.08 -1.39
C GLU A 202 -16.39 -25.63 -0.62
N ALA A 203 -16.22 -24.96 0.53
CA ALA A 203 -17.34 -24.42 1.31
C ALA A 203 -18.13 -23.37 0.52
N ILE A 204 -17.45 -22.47 -0.20
CA ILE A 204 -18.09 -21.48 -1.08
C ILE A 204 -18.81 -22.17 -2.23
N ALA A 205 -18.19 -23.16 -2.87
CA ALA A 205 -18.80 -23.92 -3.97
C ALA A 205 -20.09 -24.62 -3.53
N SER A 206 -20.07 -25.25 -2.36
CA SER A 206 -21.24 -25.88 -1.76
C SER A 206 -22.34 -24.85 -1.46
N HIS A 207 -21.97 -23.69 -0.90
CA HIS A 207 -22.93 -22.63 -0.58
C HIS A 207 -23.57 -21.99 -1.82
N LEU A 208 -22.80 -21.79 -2.89
CA LEU A 208 -23.27 -21.20 -4.15
C LEU A 208 -23.95 -22.23 -5.08
N GLY A 209 -23.74 -23.53 -4.86
CA GLY A 209 -24.21 -24.58 -5.76
C GLY A 209 -23.49 -24.60 -7.11
N VAL A 210 -22.26 -24.07 -7.18
CA VAL A 210 -21.47 -23.95 -8.42
C VAL A 210 -20.07 -24.50 -8.19
N LEU A 211 -19.57 -25.29 -9.15
CA LEU A 211 -18.22 -25.87 -9.08
C LEU A 211 -17.14 -24.78 -9.27
N PRO A 212 -16.00 -24.87 -8.56
CA PRO A 212 -14.86 -23.99 -8.79
C PRO A 212 -14.34 -24.10 -10.22
N SER A 213 -13.80 -23.00 -10.77
CA SER A 213 -13.26 -23.00 -12.13
C SER A 213 -12.05 -23.92 -12.32
N GLY A 214 -11.32 -24.25 -11.25
CA GLY A 214 -10.07 -25.02 -11.33
C GLY A 214 -8.90 -24.29 -11.99
N LEU A 215 -9.05 -22.99 -12.30
CA LEU A 215 -8.07 -22.23 -13.08
C LEU A 215 -7.41 -21.12 -12.24
N PRO A 216 -6.08 -20.95 -12.30
CA PRO A 216 -5.41 -19.82 -11.68
C PRO A 216 -5.85 -18.49 -12.29
N ARG A 217 -5.61 -17.38 -11.56
CA ARG A 217 -5.97 -16.02 -12.03
C ARG A 217 -5.25 -15.61 -13.31
N GLY A 218 -4.04 -16.11 -13.55
CA GLY A 218 -3.23 -15.83 -14.74
C GLY A 218 -3.43 -16.81 -15.90
N ALA A 219 -4.36 -17.76 -15.79
CA ALA A 219 -4.54 -18.80 -16.80
C ALA A 219 -4.87 -18.21 -18.19
N PRO A 220 -4.28 -18.75 -19.28
CA PRO A 220 -4.64 -18.36 -20.64
C PRO A 220 -6.15 -18.44 -20.88
N GLY A 221 -6.72 -17.42 -21.52
CA GLY A 221 -8.16 -17.35 -21.79
C GLY A 221 -9.02 -16.72 -20.67
N ARG A 222 -8.46 -16.43 -19.47
CA ARG A 222 -9.13 -15.58 -18.46
C ARG A 222 -8.77 -14.11 -18.67
N ASN A 223 -9.53 -13.44 -19.52
CA ASN A 223 -9.52 -11.97 -19.55
C ASN A 223 -10.61 -11.47 -18.60
N PHE A 224 -10.28 -11.24 -17.32
CA PHE A 224 -11.18 -10.42 -16.51
C PHE A 224 -10.95 -8.97 -16.89
N PRO A 225 -11.97 -8.26 -17.41
CA PRO A 225 -11.89 -6.81 -17.43
C PRO A 225 -11.64 -6.32 -16.00
N LEU A 226 -10.76 -5.34 -15.85
CA LEU A 226 -10.52 -4.73 -14.54
C LEU A 226 -11.86 -4.27 -13.97
N SER A 227 -12.20 -4.75 -12.79
CA SER A 227 -13.49 -4.47 -12.14
C SER A 227 -13.69 -2.96 -11.90
N GLU A 228 -14.95 -2.51 -11.82
CA GLU A 228 -15.25 -1.14 -11.37
C GLU A 228 -14.61 -0.81 -10.02
N ASP A 229 -14.56 -1.80 -9.11
CA ASP A 229 -13.87 -1.71 -7.84
C ASP A 229 -12.37 -1.41 -7.97
N TYR A 230 -11.71 -1.93 -9.00
CA TYR A 230 -10.31 -1.64 -9.27
C TYR A 230 -10.15 -0.16 -9.64
N PHE A 231 -10.95 0.34 -10.57
CA PHE A 231 -10.91 1.75 -10.97
C PHE A 231 -11.28 2.69 -9.83
N ARG A 232 -12.25 2.32 -8.99
CA ARG A 232 -12.60 3.05 -7.77
C ARG A 232 -11.41 3.16 -6.81
N ARG A 233 -10.61 2.09 -6.63
CA ARG A 233 -9.40 2.12 -5.81
C ARG A 233 -8.34 3.06 -6.39
N ILE A 234 -8.13 3.03 -7.70
CA ILE A 234 -7.19 3.95 -8.36
C ILE A 234 -7.61 5.40 -8.12
N GLU A 235 -8.89 5.72 -8.33
CA GLU A 235 -9.42 7.07 -8.11
C GLU A 235 -9.27 7.51 -6.63
N ALA A 236 -9.54 6.60 -5.70
CA ALA A 236 -9.36 6.84 -4.26
C ALA A 236 -7.90 7.13 -3.88
N ILE A 237 -6.95 6.36 -4.43
CA ILE A 237 -5.51 6.56 -4.23
C ILE A 237 -5.08 7.90 -4.79
N GLU A 238 -5.45 8.21 -6.03
CA GLU A 238 -5.11 9.48 -6.66
C GLU A 238 -5.65 10.69 -5.88
N PHE A 239 -6.92 10.62 -5.46
CA PHE A 239 -7.52 11.67 -4.64
C PHE A 239 -6.74 11.89 -3.35
N THR A 240 -6.40 10.80 -2.67
CA THR A 240 -5.76 10.83 -1.35
C THR A 240 -4.34 11.37 -1.42
N ILE A 241 -3.55 10.96 -2.42
CA ILE A 241 -2.18 11.48 -2.65
C ILE A 241 -2.24 12.98 -2.94
N LYS A 242 -3.12 13.42 -3.86
CA LYS A 242 -3.28 14.84 -4.21
C LYS A 242 -3.66 15.68 -2.98
N GLN A 243 -4.42 15.12 -2.04
CA GLN A 243 -4.88 15.82 -0.85
C GLN A 243 -3.84 15.86 0.29
N ASP A 244 -2.97 14.85 0.42
CA ASP A 244 -1.90 14.85 1.43
C ASP A 244 -0.80 15.88 1.12
N ASP A 245 -0.48 16.08 -0.17
CA ASP A 245 0.60 16.96 -0.64
C ASP A 245 0.23 18.46 -0.72
N GLY A 246 -1.05 18.80 -0.68
CA GLY A 246 -1.49 20.16 -1.00
C GLY A 246 -2.90 20.48 -0.54
N ALA A 247 -3.18 20.31 0.76
CA ALA A 247 -4.45 20.57 1.43
C ALA A 247 -5.29 21.66 0.74
N LEU A 248 -6.21 21.24 -0.13
CA LEU A 248 -7.26 22.06 -0.72
C LEU A 248 -8.46 21.89 0.19
N PRO A 249 -8.80 22.88 1.04
CA PRO A 249 -9.98 22.80 1.90
C PRO A 249 -11.27 22.58 1.11
N GLN A 250 -11.26 22.98 -0.16
CA GLN A 250 -12.35 22.80 -1.11
C GLN A 250 -12.64 21.33 -1.41
N ASN A 251 -11.68 20.40 -1.29
CA ASN A 251 -11.92 18.99 -1.64
C ASN A 251 -12.45 18.13 -0.48
N LEU A 252 -12.62 18.70 0.72
CA LEU A 252 -13.12 17.95 1.88
C LEU A 252 -14.54 17.39 1.64
N HIS A 253 -15.38 18.09 0.87
CA HIS A 253 -16.72 17.59 0.56
C HIS A 253 -16.71 16.31 -0.29
N LYS A 254 -15.68 16.12 -1.13
CA LYS A 254 -15.51 14.94 -2.00
C LYS A 254 -14.89 13.73 -1.30
N ALA A 255 -14.33 13.94 -0.10
CA ALA A 255 -13.74 12.85 0.67
C ALA A 255 -14.85 11.97 1.27
N ASP A 256 -14.63 10.65 1.19
CA ASP A 256 -15.40 9.65 1.91
C ASP A 256 -15.07 9.68 3.40
N ILE A 257 -13.78 9.84 3.73
CA ILE A 257 -13.25 9.84 5.10
C ILE A 257 -12.33 11.04 5.30
N VAL A 258 -12.49 11.74 6.42
CA VAL A 258 -11.63 12.87 6.80
C VAL A 258 -10.91 12.52 8.10
N LEU A 259 -9.56 12.50 8.07
CA LEU A 259 -8.74 12.21 9.24
C LEU A 259 -8.23 13.52 9.85
N ALA A 260 -8.66 13.83 11.07
CA ALA A 260 -8.25 15.02 11.81
C ALA A 260 -7.33 14.65 12.98
N GLY A 261 -6.14 15.26 13.10
CA GLY A 261 -5.27 14.98 14.25
C GLY A 261 -3.92 15.66 14.22
N VAL A 262 -3.19 15.61 15.32
CA VAL A 262 -1.87 16.26 15.48
C VAL A 262 -0.79 15.65 14.59
N SER A 263 0.30 16.38 14.34
CA SER A 263 1.41 15.83 13.53
C SER A 263 1.94 14.53 14.14
N ARG A 264 2.21 13.50 13.32
CA ARG A 264 2.69 12.15 13.68
C ARG A 264 1.69 11.15 14.27
N THR A 265 0.39 11.38 14.16
CA THR A 265 -0.64 10.36 14.47
C THR A 265 -0.85 9.31 13.38
N GLY A 266 0.12 9.07 12.48
CA GLY A 266 -0.04 8.07 11.41
C GLY A 266 -1.03 8.41 10.28
N LYS A 267 -1.49 9.66 10.15
CA LYS A 267 -2.47 10.07 9.10
C LYS A 267 -2.11 9.64 7.68
N THR A 268 -0.93 10.00 7.18
CA THR A 268 -0.51 9.70 5.80
C THR A 268 -0.51 8.20 5.48
N PRO A 269 0.15 7.31 6.25
CA PRO A 269 0.09 5.88 5.97
C PRO A 269 -1.33 5.32 6.11
N LEU A 270 -2.09 5.77 7.11
CA LEU A 270 -3.48 5.35 7.30
C LEU A 270 -4.40 5.76 6.14
N SER A 271 -4.27 7.00 5.64
CA SER A 271 -5.06 7.48 4.52
C SER A 271 -4.76 6.70 3.24
N ILE A 272 -3.50 6.37 2.98
CA ILE A 272 -3.10 5.57 1.82
C ILE A 272 -3.66 4.16 1.93
N TYR A 273 -3.57 3.55 3.11
CA TYR A 273 -4.14 2.21 3.36
C TYR A 273 -5.65 2.17 3.12
N LEU A 274 -6.39 3.15 3.65
CA LEU A 274 -7.83 3.29 3.40
C LEU A 274 -8.14 3.53 1.92
N ALA A 275 -7.29 4.29 1.22
CA ALA A 275 -7.44 4.52 -0.21
C ALA A 275 -7.25 3.24 -1.04
N GLN A 276 -6.31 2.36 -0.66
CA GLN A 276 -6.15 1.03 -1.27
C GLN A 276 -7.40 0.15 -1.09
N LYS A 277 -8.22 0.41 -0.07
CA LYS A 277 -9.53 -0.23 0.12
C LYS A 277 -10.66 0.44 -0.66
N GLY A 278 -10.40 1.56 -1.36
CA GLY A 278 -11.35 2.24 -2.24
C GLY A 278 -12.03 3.48 -1.66
N TYR A 279 -11.47 4.08 -0.61
CA TYR A 279 -12.02 5.27 0.05
C TYR A 279 -11.21 6.53 -0.26
N LYS A 280 -11.87 7.60 -0.69
CA LYS A 280 -11.25 8.92 -0.87
C LYS A 280 -10.97 9.53 0.50
N VAL A 281 -9.71 9.62 0.92
CA VAL A 281 -9.35 10.10 2.26
C VAL A 281 -8.71 11.49 2.19
N ALA A 282 -9.13 12.38 3.10
CA ALA A 282 -8.53 13.69 3.26
C ALA A 282 -7.92 13.88 4.65
N ASN A 283 -6.67 14.33 4.71
CA ASN A 283 -5.96 14.57 5.98
C ASN A 283 -6.08 16.04 6.40
N VAL A 284 -6.67 16.29 7.56
CA VAL A 284 -6.75 17.62 8.17
C VAL A 284 -5.84 17.69 9.41
N PRO A 285 -4.73 18.44 9.33
CA PRO A 285 -3.83 18.56 10.46
C PRO A 285 -4.38 19.50 11.52
N ILE A 286 -4.27 19.08 12.77
CA ILE A 286 -4.48 19.95 13.92
C ILE A 286 -3.11 20.45 14.37
N VAL A 287 -2.93 21.76 14.41
CA VAL A 287 -1.67 22.41 14.83
C VAL A 287 -2.05 23.57 15.76
N ASN A 288 -1.39 23.66 16.91
CA ASN A 288 -1.68 24.71 17.89
C ASN A 288 -1.52 26.11 17.27
N GLY A 289 -2.46 27.00 17.57
CA GLY A 289 -2.50 28.37 17.06
C GLY A 289 -2.87 28.54 15.58
N VAL A 290 -3.10 27.47 14.82
CA VAL A 290 -3.57 27.52 13.43
C VAL A 290 -5.07 27.22 13.40
N LYS A 291 -5.88 28.16 12.90
CA LYS A 291 -7.32 27.95 12.75
C LYS A 291 -7.58 26.84 11.72
N LEU A 292 -8.47 25.92 12.07
CA LEU A 292 -8.95 24.87 11.16
C LEU A 292 -9.76 25.47 10.02
N PRO A 293 -9.78 24.83 8.83
CA PRO A 293 -10.52 25.35 7.69
C PRO A 293 -12.02 25.26 7.98
N LYS A 294 -12.78 26.30 7.62
CA LYS A 294 -14.25 26.31 7.79
C LYS A 294 -14.92 25.12 7.12
N SER A 295 -14.42 24.72 5.95
CA SER A 295 -14.93 23.58 5.21
C SER A 295 -14.85 22.26 5.97
N LEU A 296 -13.98 22.10 6.98
CA LEU A 296 -13.98 20.92 7.85
C LEU A 296 -15.27 20.79 8.67
N PHE A 297 -15.88 21.92 9.05
CA PHE A 297 -17.10 21.95 9.84
C PHE A 297 -18.36 22.00 8.98
N GLU A 298 -18.21 22.25 7.68
CA GLU A 298 -19.30 22.28 6.69
C GLU A 298 -19.54 20.90 6.05
N VAL A 299 -18.58 19.97 6.15
CA VAL A 299 -18.79 18.61 5.68
C VAL A 299 -19.67 17.82 6.66
N ASP A 300 -20.28 16.75 6.15
CA ASP A 300 -20.96 15.76 7.00
C ASP A 300 -20.05 15.33 8.18
N PRO A 301 -20.45 15.58 9.44
CA PRO A 301 -19.64 15.26 10.60
C PRO A 301 -19.45 13.76 10.81
N GLU A 302 -20.29 12.91 10.20
CA GLU A 302 -20.20 11.45 10.34
C GLU A 302 -18.99 10.84 9.62
N LYS A 303 -18.41 11.56 8.65
CA LYS A 303 -17.19 11.15 7.94
C LYS A 303 -15.89 11.71 8.53
N VAL A 304 -15.96 12.50 9.60
CA VAL A 304 -14.76 13.05 10.25
C VAL A 304 -14.34 12.17 11.43
N PHE A 305 -13.08 11.76 11.43
CA PHE A 305 -12.47 10.91 12.45
C PHE A 305 -11.27 11.63 13.08
N GLY A 306 -11.36 11.88 14.38
CA GLY A 306 -10.27 12.38 15.19
C GLY A 306 -9.26 11.28 15.49
N LEU A 307 -7.96 11.59 15.38
CA LEU A 307 -6.87 10.71 15.78
C LEU A 307 -6.10 11.35 16.93
N THR A 308 -5.96 10.62 18.03
CA THR A 308 -5.17 11.01 19.19
C THR A 308 -4.10 9.96 19.50
N ILE A 309 -3.08 10.35 20.24
CA ILE A 309 -1.92 9.51 20.56
C ILE A 309 -1.41 9.84 21.95
N ASN A 310 -0.85 8.84 22.63
CA ASN A 310 -0.16 9.02 23.90
C ASN A 310 0.99 10.04 23.75
N PRO A 311 1.10 11.02 24.66
CA PRO A 311 2.08 12.11 24.56
C PRO A 311 3.53 11.62 24.59
N VAL A 312 3.83 10.58 25.38
CA VAL A 312 5.18 10.03 25.51
C VAL A 312 5.62 9.36 24.20
N VAL A 313 4.73 8.53 23.63
CA VAL A 313 4.99 7.87 22.34
C VAL A 313 5.13 8.90 21.22
N LEU A 314 4.26 9.92 21.21
CA LEU A 314 4.31 11.00 20.24
C LEU A 314 5.65 11.77 20.31
N GLN A 315 6.12 12.11 21.50
CA GLN A 315 7.43 12.72 21.67
C GLN A 315 8.54 11.84 21.10
N THR A 316 8.54 10.54 21.41
CA THR A 316 9.55 9.59 20.92
C THR A 316 9.61 9.60 19.39
N ILE A 317 8.45 9.51 18.72
CA ILE A 317 8.36 9.56 17.25
C ILE A 317 8.87 10.91 16.71
N ARG A 318 8.50 12.02 17.35
CA ARG A 318 8.94 13.37 16.93
C ARG A 318 10.44 13.56 17.11
N ARG A 319 11.03 13.10 18.22
CA ARG A 319 12.47 13.13 18.46
C ARG A 319 13.23 12.31 17.42
N ALA A 320 12.79 11.09 17.12
CA ALA A 320 13.41 10.25 16.09
C ALA A 320 13.40 10.94 14.72
N ARG A 321 12.27 11.53 14.33
CA ARG A 321 12.16 12.27 13.06
C ARG A 321 12.96 13.57 13.05
N ALA A 322 13.02 14.28 14.16
CA ALA A 322 13.79 15.52 14.26
C ALA A 322 15.30 15.28 14.15
N LYS A 323 15.77 14.13 14.66
CA LYS A 323 17.14 13.63 14.45
C LYS A 323 17.39 13.31 12.97
N SER A 324 16.51 12.55 12.32
CA SER A 324 16.68 12.14 10.92
C SER A 324 16.67 13.31 9.93
N LEU A 325 15.96 14.40 10.25
CA LEU A 325 15.86 15.59 9.41
C LEU A 325 16.91 16.67 9.70
N GLY A 326 17.79 16.46 10.68
CA GLY A 326 18.85 17.41 11.01
C GLY A 326 18.33 18.78 11.49
N PHE A 327 17.17 18.85 12.13
CA PHE A 327 16.63 20.12 12.63
C PHE A 327 17.60 20.77 13.64
N SER A 328 17.68 22.11 13.62
CA SER A 328 18.42 22.89 14.63
C SER A 328 17.79 22.72 16.02
N GLU A 329 18.58 22.91 17.09
CA GLU A 329 18.13 22.69 18.47
C GLU A 329 16.86 23.49 18.83
N GLU A 330 16.73 24.72 18.36
CA GLU A 330 15.54 25.56 18.56
C GLU A 330 14.26 25.01 17.90
N VAL A 331 14.37 24.38 16.72
CA VAL A 331 13.23 23.77 16.02
C VAL A 331 12.90 22.41 16.64
N ARG A 332 13.90 21.70 17.20
CA ARG A 332 13.70 20.48 17.98
C ARG A 332 12.95 20.76 19.28
N SER A 333 13.30 21.84 19.96
CA SER A 333 12.67 22.32 21.20
C SER A 333 11.16 22.51 21.01
N ASN A 334 10.76 23.41 20.10
CA ASN A 334 9.34 23.71 19.82
C ASN A 334 8.51 22.54 19.26
N TYR A 335 9.14 21.53 18.64
CA TYR A 335 8.44 20.42 17.98
C TYR A 335 8.33 19.17 18.84
N SER A 336 9.34 18.90 19.67
CA SER A 336 9.51 17.61 20.35
C SER A 336 9.63 17.70 21.87
N GLU A 337 9.63 18.89 22.47
CA GLU A 337 9.51 19.03 23.92
C GLU A 337 8.13 18.61 24.41
N MET A 338 8.09 18.06 25.63
CA MET A 338 6.86 17.48 26.17
C MET A 338 5.76 18.52 26.36
N ASP A 339 6.10 19.74 26.72
CA ASP A 339 5.10 20.77 27.03
C ASP A 339 4.38 21.21 25.76
N HIS A 340 5.11 21.44 24.66
CA HIS A 340 4.51 21.70 23.36
C HIS A 340 3.67 20.52 22.83
N VAL A 341 4.14 19.28 23.03
CA VAL A 341 3.38 18.08 22.68
C VAL A 341 2.05 18.02 23.45
N ARG A 342 2.07 18.29 24.76
CA ARG A 342 0.88 18.33 25.61
C ARG A 342 -0.07 19.45 25.17
N GLU A 343 0.42 20.66 24.96
CA GLU A 343 -0.39 21.80 24.49
C GLU A 343 -1.10 21.50 23.16
N GLU A 344 -0.38 20.89 22.19
CA GLU A 344 -0.96 20.54 20.89
C GLU A 344 -2.03 19.44 21.02
N LEU A 345 -1.80 18.44 21.87
CA LEU A 345 -2.78 17.39 22.16
C LEU A 345 -4.00 17.93 22.92
N GLU A 346 -3.81 18.86 23.86
CA GLU A 346 -4.91 19.53 24.53
C GLU A 346 -5.74 20.36 23.57
N PHE A 347 -5.10 21.11 22.67
CA PHE A 347 -5.79 21.86 21.64
C PHE A 347 -6.62 20.94 20.73
N ALA A 348 -6.07 19.79 20.33
CA ALA A 348 -6.80 18.76 19.59
C ALA A 348 -7.97 18.20 20.40
N ARG A 349 -7.77 17.87 21.68
CA ARG A 349 -8.83 17.37 22.57
C ARG A 349 -9.98 18.37 22.72
N ARG A 350 -9.69 19.66 22.87
CA ARG A 350 -10.71 20.72 22.92
C ARG A 350 -11.48 20.82 21.60
N THR A 351 -10.78 20.72 20.46
CA THR A 351 -11.41 20.69 19.14
C THR A 351 -12.38 19.50 19.02
N PHE A 352 -11.95 18.31 19.44
CA PHE A 352 -12.80 17.12 19.40
C PHE A 352 -13.99 17.23 20.37
N ALA A 353 -13.80 17.77 21.57
CA ALA A 353 -14.88 17.99 22.54
C ALA A 353 -15.96 18.94 22.01
N GLN A 354 -15.59 19.92 21.17
CA GLN A 354 -16.54 20.81 20.49
C GLN A 354 -17.32 20.12 19.35
N ASN A 355 -16.88 18.93 18.92
CA ASN A 355 -17.45 18.18 17.81
C ASN A 355 -17.75 16.72 18.22
N PRO A 356 -18.76 16.50 19.09
CA PRO A 356 -18.99 15.20 19.74
C PRO A 356 -19.39 14.06 18.77
N VAL A 357 -19.80 14.39 17.54
CA VAL A 357 -20.14 13.39 16.50
C VAL A 357 -18.87 12.71 15.95
N TRP A 358 -17.72 13.36 16.03
CA TRP A 358 -16.46 12.84 15.50
C TRP A 358 -15.91 11.75 16.42
N PRO A 359 -15.76 10.49 15.95
CA PRO A 359 -15.07 9.48 16.72
C PRO A 359 -13.62 9.89 16.95
N VAL A 360 -13.14 9.78 18.18
CA VAL A 360 -11.72 10.01 18.52
C VAL A 360 -11.06 8.67 18.75
N ILE A 361 -10.15 8.29 17.87
CA ILE A 361 -9.46 7.01 17.89
C ILE A 361 -8.06 7.22 18.44
N GLU A 362 -7.74 6.51 19.53
CA GLU A 362 -6.38 6.43 20.02
C GLU A 362 -5.57 5.44 19.18
N VAL A 363 -4.46 5.92 18.61
CA VAL A 363 -3.58 5.16 17.70
C VAL A 363 -2.31 4.64 18.36
N THR A 364 -2.13 4.86 19.66
CA THR A 364 -0.93 4.44 20.40
C THR A 364 -0.73 2.94 20.30
N GLY A 365 0.43 2.51 19.78
CA GLY A 365 0.80 1.08 19.71
C GLY A 365 -0.04 0.23 18.75
N LYS A 366 -0.95 0.85 17.99
CA LYS A 366 -1.80 0.13 17.02
C LYS A 366 -1.18 0.10 15.64
N ALA A 367 -1.39 -1.01 14.94
CA ALA A 367 -1.08 -1.10 13.53
C ALA A 367 -2.01 -0.21 12.69
N ILE A 368 -1.60 0.09 11.46
CA ILE A 368 -2.39 0.91 10.54
C ILE A 368 -3.68 0.17 10.15
N GLU A 369 -3.56 -1.13 9.92
CA GLU A 369 -4.63 -2.07 9.59
C GLU A 369 -5.72 -2.09 10.68
N GLU A 370 -5.32 -2.14 11.95
CA GLU A 370 -6.24 -2.14 13.10
C GLU A 370 -7.00 -0.81 13.20
N THR A 371 -6.30 0.31 13.07
CA THR A 371 -6.90 1.64 13.10
C THR A 371 -7.87 1.82 11.92
N ALA A 372 -7.49 1.35 10.73
CA ALA A 372 -8.35 1.35 9.55
C ALA A 372 -9.61 0.50 9.76
N ALA A 373 -9.49 -0.68 10.36
CA ALA A 373 -10.64 -1.54 10.66
C ALA A 373 -11.67 -0.84 11.58
N VAL A 374 -11.20 -0.14 12.62
CA VAL A 374 -12.06 0.66 13.51
C VAL A 374 -12.79 1.77 12.74
N ILE A 375 -12.07 2.53 11.91
CA ILE A 375 -12.66 3.60 11.09
C ILE A 375 -13.70 3.04 10.14
N LEU A 376 -13.38 1.98 9.41
CA LEU A 376 -14.27 1.39 8.42
C LEU A 376 -15.53 0.81 9.06
N ARG A 377 -15.41 0.16 10.23
CA ARG A 377 -16.56 -0.31 10.99
C ARG A 377 -17.50 0.85 11.33
N LEU A 378 -16.98 1.91 11.98
CA LEU A 378 -17.78 3.07 12.35
C LEU A 378 -18.39 3.77 11.13
N TYR A 379 -17.65 3.85 10.03
CA TYR A 379 -18.11 4.43 8.77
C TYR A 379 -19.29 3.65 8.17
N HIS A 380 -19.20 2.32 8.13
CA HIS A 380 -20.26 1.45 7.59
C HIS A 380 -21.47 1.36 8.51
N ASP A 381 -21.27 1.30 9.81
CA ASP A 381 -22.35 1.25 10.81
C ASP A 381 -23.24 2.50 10.74
N ARG A 382 -22.64 3.66 10.42
CA ARG A 382 -23.36 4.92 10.21
C ARG A 382 -24.11 4.95 8.88
N LYS A 383 -23.46 4.53 7.78
CA LYS A 383 -24.07 4.49 6.45
C LYS A 383 -25.23 3.49 6.33
N HIS A 384 -25.12 2.36 7.02
CA HIS A 384 -26.09 1.28 6.96
C HIS A 384 -26.54 0.94 8.37
N LYS A 385 -27.60 1.62 8.85
CA LYS A 385 -28.25 1.30 10.13
C LYS A 385 -28.81 -0.13 10.05
N CYS A 386 -28.02 -1.08 10.52
CA CYS A 386 -28.32 -2.50 10.53
C CYS A 386 -28.42 -2.97 11.99
N SER A 387 -29.25 -3.98 12.26
CA SER A 387 -29.36 -4.58 13.60
C SER A 387 -28.04 -5.17 14.07
N MET A 388 -27.20 -5.64 13.15
CA MET A 388 -25.83 -6.07 13.41
C MET A 388 -24.83 -5.23 12.60
N PRO A 389 -23.90 -4.53 13.28
CA PRO A 389 -22.86 -3.73 12.63
C PRO A 389 -21.91 -4.63 11.84
N ARG A 390 -21.69 -4.31 10.55
CA ARG A 390 -20.85 -5.11 9.64
C ARG A 390 -20.37 -4.30 8.44
N ILE A 391 -19.21 -4.69 7.91
CA ILE A 391 -18.71 -4.22 6.62
C ILE A 391 -19.23 -5.16 5.54
N SER A 392 -20.05 -4.65 4.62
CA SER A 392 -20.66 -5.46 3.54
C SER A 392 -20.10 -5.07 2.18
N LYS A 393 -19.96 -6.04 1.28
CA LYS A 393 -19.55 -5.85 -0.11
C LYS A 393 -20.34 -6.79 -1.02
N LEU A 394 -20.86 -6.26 -2.13
CA LEU A 394 -21.46 -7.05 -3.20
C LEU A 394 -20.38 -7.45 -4.21
N TYR A 395 -20.45 -8.67 -4.72
CA TYR A 395 -19.52 -9.25 -5.70
C TYR A 395 -20.21 -9.52 -7.03
#